data_AF-A0A6C0TQ91-F1
#
_entry.id   AF-A0A6C0TQ91-F1
#
_cell.length_a   1.000
_cell.length_b   1.000
_cell.length_c   1.000
_cell.angle_alpha   90.00
_cell.angle_beta   90.00
_cell.angle_gamma   90.00
#
_symmetry.space_group_name_H-M   'P 1'
#
loop_
_entity.id
_entity.type
_entity.pdbx_description
1 polymer ?
#
loop_
_entity_poly.entity_id
_entity_poly.type
_entity_poly.pdbx_seq_one_letter_code
_entity_poly.pdbx_strand_id
1 'polypeptide(L)'
;MFSISHPIQLVMGLIIWSGWFVVLYGLQGIGCNVAPPAAELGPWTWINALLLGLGACVTLLLLIAAYRCWKAGPDTSATEDSHRKFIARISGGIYLLSAVAAAAVTLPVVIYPPCV
;
A
#
# COMPACT_ATOMS: atom_id res chain seq x y z
N MET A 1 -0.52 15.48 -10.90
CA MET A 1 0.46 14.64 -10.16
C MET A 1 1.53 15.56 -9.59
N PHE A 2 1.69 15.62 -8.26
CA PHE A 2 2.77 16.39 -7.65
C PHE A 2 4.13 15.91 -8.15
N SER A 3 5.09 16.83 -8.33
CA SER A 3 6.46 16.50 -8.74
C SER A 3 7.06 15.41 -7.83
N ILE A 4 7.83 14.47 -8.38
CA ILE A 4 8.49 13.39 -7.62
C ILE A 4 9.46 13.95 -6.57
N SER A 5 9.95 15.19 -6.74
CA SER A 5 10.81 15.86 -5.76
C SER A 5 10.03 16.63 -4.68
N HIS A 6 8.70 16.59 -4.67
CA HIS A 6 7.91 17.36 -3.70
C HIS A 6 8.00 16.73 -2.29
N PRO A 7 8.22 17.50 -1.21
CA PRO A 7 8.39 16.97 0.16
C PRO A 7 7.23 16.09 0.63
N ILE A 8 6.03 16.27 0.07
CA ILE A 8 4.86 15.44 0.37
C ILE A 8 5.07 13.94 0.09
N GLN A 9 6.01 13.58 -0.80
CA GLN A 9 6.36 12.19 -1.10
C GLN A 9 6.92 11.45 0.13
N LEU A 10 7.46 12.17 1.12
CA LEU A 10 7.95 11.62 2.37
C LEU A 10 6.84 11.04 3.25
N VAL A 11 5.61 11.54 3.13
CA VAL A 11 4.47 11.09 3.97
C VAL A 11 3.39 10.38 3.17
N MET A 12 3.36 10.58 1.85
CA MET A 12 2.31 10.05 0.99
C MET A 12 2.22 8.51 1.03
N GLY A 13 3.37 7.81 1.07
CA GLY A 13 3.37 6.34 1.21
C GLY A 13 2.65 5.87 2.48
N LEU A 14 2.92 6.53 3.60
CA LEU A 14 2.28 6.24 4.88
C LEU A 14 0.78 6.59 4.87
N ILE A 15 0.40 7.71 4.25
CA ILE A 15 -1.02 8.10 4.11
C ILE A 15 -1.80 7.06 3.31
N ILE A 16 -1.23 6.60 2.18
CA ILE A 16 -1.86 5.57 1.34
C ILE A 16 -1.99 4.25 2.13
N TRP A 17 -0.94 3.85 2.85
CA TRP A 17 -0.97 2.67 3.69
C TRP A 17 -2.02 2.77 4.81
N SER A 18 -2.09 3.91 5.52
CA SER A 18 -3.09 4.14 6.56
C SER A 18 -4.52 4.13 5.99
N GLY A 19 -4.71 4.72 4.81
CA GLY A 19 -5.99 4.65 4.10
C GLY A 19 -6.37 3.21 3.76
N TRP A 20 -5.41 2.41 3.30
CA TRP A 20 -5.62 0.98 3.04
C TRP A 20 -6.00 0.20 4.30
N PHE A 21 -5.34 0.46 5.43
CA PHE A 21 -5.69 -0.15 6.71
C PHE A 21 -7.17 0.08 7.06
N VAL A 22 -7.63 1.33 6.96
CA VAL A 22 -9.04 1.67 7.22
C VAL A 22 -9.99 0.96 6.26
N VAL A 23 -9.65 0.93 4.96
CA VAL A 23 -10.46 0.25 3.94
C VAL A 23 -10.52 -1.26 4.20
N LEU A 24 -9.40 -1.90 4.53
CA LEU A 24 -9.33 -3.35 4.77
C LEU A 24 -10.25 -3.76 5.91
N TYR A 25 -10.10 -3.16 7.08
CA TYR A 25 -10.91 -3.51 8.25
C TYR A 25 -12.35 -3.01 8.14
N GLY A 26 -12.57 -1.86 7.52
CA GLY A 26 -13.91 -1.32 7.28
C GLY A 26 -14.74 -2.21 6.35
N LEU A 27 -14.18 -2.59 5.19
CA LEU A 27 -14.86 -3.49 4.25
C LEU A 27 -15.07 -4.88 4.84
N GLN A 28 -14.09 -5.42 5.58
CA GLN A 28 -14.26 -6.70 6.28
C GLN A 28 -15.42 -6.64 7.29
N GLY A 29 -15.45 -5.63 8.16
CA GLY A 29 -16.50 -5.49 9.16
C GLY A 29 -17.89 -5.30 8.55
N ILE A 30 -18.01 -4.44 7.54
CA ILE A 30 -19.27 -4.24 6.81
C ILE A 30 -19.69 -5.52 6.09
N GLY A 31 -18.77 -6.19 5.40
CA GLY A 31 -19.03 -7.43 4.68
C GLY A 31 -19.54 -8.54 5.61
N CYS A 32 -18.91 -8.70 6.76
CA CYS A 32 -19.34 -9.69 7.76
C CYS A 32 -20.71 -9.38 8.38
N ASN A 33 -21.06 -8.10 8.54
CA ASN A 33 -22.36 -7.71 9.11
C ASN A 33 -23.50 -7.77 8.08
N VAL A 34 -23.23 -7.45 6.82
CA VAL A 34 -24.27 -7.31 5.77
C VAL A 34 -24.50 -8.61 5.01
N ALA A 35 -23.43 -9.34 4.67
CA ALA A 35 -23.51 -10.55 3.83
C ALA A 35 -22.43 -11.57 4.25
N PRO A 36 -22.53 -12.16 5.45
CA PRO A 36 -21.54 -13.11 5.94
C PRO A 36 -21.45 -14.33 4.99
N PRO A 37 -20.24 -14.72 4.56
CA PRO A 37 -20.04 -15.93 3.78
C PRO A 37 -20.26 -17.19 4.63
N ALA A 38 -20.57 -18.32 3.98
CA ALA A 38 -20.70 -19.60 4.67
C ALA A 38 -19.37 -19.98 5.36
N ALA A 39 -19.43 -20.37 6.64
CA ALA A 39 -18.26 -20.70 7.45
C ALA A 39 -17.41 -21.85 6.86
N GLU A 40 -18.04 -22.73 6.10
CA GLU A 40 -17.44 -23.91 5.46
C GLU A 40 -16.40 -23.55 4.38
N LEU A 41 -16.47 -22.32 3.85
CA LEU A 41 -15.53 -21.82 2.85
C LEU A 41 -14.15 -21.46 3.44
N GLY A 42 -14.05 -21.35 4.77
CA GLY A 42 -12.82 -20.95 5.45
C GLY A 42 -12.27 -19.62 4.88
N PRO A 43 -11.01 -19.55 4.43
CA PRO A 43 -10.45 -18.33 3.83
C PRO A 43 -10.89 -18.08 2.38
N TRP A 44 -11.51 -19.05 1.69
CA TRP A 44 -11.87 -18.94 0.27
C TRP A 44 -13.24 -18.29 0.07
N THR A 45 -13.36 -17.04 0.49
CA THR A 45 -14.60 -16.26 0.43
C THR A 45 -14.51 -15.11 -0.57
N TRP A 46 -15.67 -14.61 -1.01
CA TRP A 46 -15.74 -13.43 -1.88
C TRP A 46 -15.17 -12.18 -1.19
N ILE A 47 -15.33 -12.05 0.14
CA ILE A 47 -14.75 -10.97 0.95
C ILE A 47 -13.23 -11.03 0.87
N ASN A 48 -12.65 -12.21 1.14
CA ASN A 48 -11.20 -12.37 1.10
C ASN A 48 -10.65 -12.19 -0.31
N ALA A 49 -11.34 -12.68 -1.34
CA ALA A 49 -10.94 -12.46 -2.74
C ALA A 49 -10.91 -10.96 -3.10
N LEU A 50 -11.93 -10.19 -2.68
CA LEU A 50 -11.98 -8.74 -2.89
C LEU A 50 -10.86 -8.02 -2.14
N LEU A 51 -10.68 -8.31 -0.85
CA LEU A 51 -9.66 -7.69 -0.01
C LEU A 51 -8.25 -8.02 -0.50
N LEU A 52 -8.01 -9.26 -0.93
CA LEU A 52 -6.74 -9.69 -1.52
C LEU A 52 -6.46 -8.94 -2.82
N GLY A 53 -7.46 -8.81 -3.70
CA GLY A 53 -7.34 -8.07 -4.95
C GLY A 53 -7.00 -6.60 -4.72
N LEU A 54 -7.74 -5.93 -3.84
CA LEU A 54 -7.49 -4.54 -3.48
C LEU A 54 -6.12 -4.35 -2.79
N GLY A 55 -5.75 -5.25 -1.87
CA GLY A 55 -4.46 -5.20 -1.19
C GLY A 55 -3.29 -5.41 -2.13
N ALA A 56 -3.43 -6.31 -3.12
CA ALA A 56 -2.46 -6.48 -4.18
C ALA A 56 -2.33 -5.22 -5.04
N CYS A 57 -3.44 -4.58 -5.41
CA CYS A 57 -3.43 -3.31 -6.14
C CYS A 57 -2.73 -2.18 -5.36
N VAL A 58 -3.03 -2.01 -4.08
CA VAL A 58 -2.39 -1.00 -3.22
C VAL A 58 -0.89 -1.28 -3.09
N THR A 59 -0.52 -2.53 -2.81
CA THR A 59 0.89 -2.95 -2.69
C THR A 59 1.64 -2.65 -3.98
N LEU A 60 1.08 -3.02 -5.14
CA LEU A 60 1.69 -2.77 -6.44
C LEU A 60 1.82 -1.26 -6.73
N LEU A 61 0.80 -0.47 -6.41
CA LEU A 61 0.86 0.99 -6.55
C LEU A 61 2.01 1.58 -5.74
N LEU A 62 2.17 1.15 -4.48
CA LEU A 62 3.25 1.60 -3.61
C LEU A 62 4.64 1.16 -4.12
N LEU A 63 4.76 -0.07 -4.64
CA LEU A 63 5.99 -0.57 -5.27
C LEU A 63 6.36 0.23 -6.53
N ILE A 64 5.38 0.53 -7.39
CA ILE A 64 5.59 1.37 -8.59
C ILE A 64 6.02 2.78 -8.17
N ALA A 65 5.40 3.35 -7.13
CA ALA A 65 5.79 4.66 -6.61
C ALA A 65 7.23 4.65 -6.05
N ALA A 66 7.61 3.60 -5.31
CA ALA A 66 8.96 3.41 -4.81
C ALA A 66 9.97 3.35 -5.96
N TYR A 67 9.70 2.52 -6.97
CA TYR A 67 10.55 2.38 -8.16
C TYR A 67 10.72 3.70 -8.90
N ARG A 68 9.63 4.46 -9.10
CA ARG A 68 9.66 5.76 -9.77
C ARG A 68 10.47 6.80 -8.99
N CYS A 69 10.39 6.82 -7.67
CA CYS A 69 11.18 7.72 -6.83
C CYS A 69 12.68 7.41 -6.96
N TRP A 70 13.07 6.14 -6.98
CA TRP A 70 14.48 5.76 -7.17
C TRP A 70 14.99 6.01 -8.59
N LYS A 71 14.16 5.76 -9.62
CA LYS A 71 14.54 6.00 -11.01
C LYS A 71 14.72 7.48 -11.35
N ALA A 72 14.01 8.38 -10.68
CA ALA A 72 14.08 9.83 -10.94
C ALA A 72 15.33 10.53 -10.34
N GLY A 73 16.16 9.83 -9.57
CA GLY A 73 17.37 10.37 -8.93
C GLY A 73 18.59 10.71 -9.80
N PRO A 74 18.80 10.20 -11.04
CA PRO A 74 20.08 10.43 -11.75
C PRO A 74 20.23 11.72 -12.58
N ASP A 75 19.16 12.37 -13.05
CA ASP A 75 19.21 13.14 -14.31
C ASP A 75 19.44 14.67 -14.26
N THR A 76 19.92 15.33 -13.20
CA THR A 76 20.07 16.82 -13.26
C THR A 76 21.21 17.44 -12.43
N SER A 77 22.35 17.73 -13.09
CA SER A 77 23.46 18.66 -12.74
C SER A 77 23.56 19.27 -11.31
N ALA A 78 24.54 18.76 -10.54
CA ALA A 78 25.54 19.44 -9.69
C ALA A 78 25.20 20.79 -8.99
N THR A 79 24.34 20.80 -7.96
CA THR A 79 24.57 21.38 -6.60
C THR A 79 23.27 21.63 -5.83
N GLU A 80 22.18 22.06 -6.47
CA GLU A 80 20.81 22.06 -5.87
C GLU A 80 20.21 20.63 -5.72
N ASP A 81 20.97 19.64 -6.17
CA ASP A 81 20.55 18.29 -6.52
C ASP A 81 20.67 17.28 -5.36
N SER A 82 21.51 17.58 -4.35
CA SER A 82 21.71 16.69 -3.19
C SER A 82 20.43 16.51 -2.36
N HIS A 83 19.72 17.62 -2.09
CA HIS A 83 18.44 17.57 -1.37
C HIS A 83 17.36 16.83 -2.15
N ARG A 84 17.28 17.03 -3.47
CA ARG A 84 16.28 16.35 -4.31
C ARG A 84 16.56 14.84 -4.42
N LYS A 85 17.83 14.45 -4.56
CA LYS A 85 18.27 13.04 -4.52
C LYS A 85 18.01 12.38 -3.17
N PHE A 86 18.28 13.10 -2.07
CA PHE A 86 17.99 12.64 -0.72
C PHE A 86 16.48 12.41 -0.53
N ILE A 87 15.65 13.41 -0.85
CA ILE A 87 14.19 13.32 -0.77
C ILE A 87 13.68 12.15 -1.62
N ALA A 88 14.15 12.00 -2.85
CA ALA A 88 13.72 10.92 -3.74
C ALA A 88 14.10 9.52 -3.18
N ARG A 89 15.31 9.37 -2.62
CA ARG A 89 15.77 8.09 -2.08
C ARG A 89 15.07 7.69 -0.79
N ILE A 90 14.88 8.64 0.12
CA ILE A 90 14.09 8.44 1.36
C ILE A 90 12.64 8.16 1.03
N SER A 91 12.02 8.95 0.14
CA SER A 91 10.63 8.72 -0.29
C SER A 91 10.46 7.32 -0.89
N GLY A 92 11.39 6.88 -1.75
CA GLY A 92 11.38 5.52 -2.29
C GLY A 92 11.45 4.44 -1.21
N GLY A 93 12.27 4.65 -0.17
CA GLY A 93 12.33 3.76 1.00
C GLY A 93 11.02 3.73 1.80
N ILE A 94 10.39 4.90 1.99
CA ILE A 94 9.10 5.01 2.69
C ILE A 94 7.98 4.32 1.91
N TYR A 95 7.94 4.48 0.59
CA TYR A 95 6.99 3.77 -0.27
C TYR A 95 7.22 2.26 -0.23
N LEU A 96 8.47 1.78 -0.24
CA LEU A 96 8.76 0.37 -0.10
C LEU A 96 8.31 -0.18 1.27
N LEU A 97 8.63 0.51 2.36
CA LEU A 97 8.21 0.12 3.70
C LEU A 97 6.67 0.08 3.80
N SER A 98 6.00 1.08 3.23
CA SER A 98 4.54 1.14 3.16
C SER A 98 3.96 -0.03 2.36
N ALA A 99 4.61 -0.43 1.26
CA ALA A 99 4.20 -1.58 0.46
C ALA A 99 4.33 -2.90 1.24
N VAL A 100 5.45 -3.09 1.94
CA VAL A 100 5.66 -4.28 2.80
C VAL A 100 4.61 -4.31 3.91
N ALA A 101 4.35 -3.18 4.56
CA ALA A 101 3.32 -3.08 5.59
C ALA A 101 1.92 -3.35 5.02
N ALA A 102 1.60 -2.86 3.82
CA ALA A 102 0.32 -3.12 3.14
C ALA A 102 0.13 -4.61 2.83
N ALA A 103 1.18 -5.27 2.34
CA ALA A 103 1.17 -6.71 2.09
C ALA A 103 1.01 -7.49 3.41
N ALA A 104 1.74 -7.09 4.47
CA ALA A 104 1.69 -7.75 5.77
C ALA A 104 0.29 -7.68 6.42
N VAL A 105 -0.41 -6.53 6.33
CA VAL A 105 -1.78 -6.41 6.85
C VAL A 105 -2.81 -7.13 5.97
N THR A 106 -2.49 -7.38 4.70
CA THR A 106 -3.34 -8.16 3.79
C THR A 106 -3.11 -9.67 3.95
N LEU A 107 -1.95 -10.10 4.45
CA LEU A 107 -1.58 -11.51 4.59
C LEU A 107 -2.61 -12.37 5.38
N PRO A 108 -3.23 -11.91 6.48
CA PRO A 108 -4.24 -12.69 7.19
C PRO A 108 -5.42 -13.14 6.31
N VAL A 109 -5.73 -12.40 5.24
CA VAL A 109 -6.83 -12.69 4.30
C VAL A 109 -6.68 -14.05 3.61
N VAL A 110 -5.45 -14.56 3.46
CA VAL A 110 -5.22 -15.89 2.86
C VAL A 110 -5.10 -17.01 3.90
N ILE A 111 -5.02 -16.67 5.18
CA ILE A 111 -4.81 -17.62 6.29
C ILE A 111 -6.11 -17.87 7.05
N TYR A 112 -6.89 -16.82 7.32
CA TYR A 112 -8.04 -16.87 8.21
C TYR A 112 -9.37 -16.62 7.49
N PRO A 113 -10.49 -17.22 7.97
CA PRO A 113 -11.82 -16.80 7.55
C PRO A 113 -12.07 -15.33 7.91
N PRO A 114 -12.82 -14.57 7.10
CA PRO A 114 -13.01 -13.13 7.30
C PRO A 114 -13.89 -12.80 8.51
N CYS A 115 -14.80 -13.70 8.86
CA CYS A 115 -15.82 -13.49 9.87
C CYS A 115 -15.69 -14.62 10.89
N VAL A 116 -15.32 -14.26 12.12
CA VAL A 116 -15.22 -15.15 13.29
C VAL A 116 -16.07 -14.58 14.41
#